data_AF-A0A7V6QSF5-F1
#
_entry.id   AF-A0A7V6QSF5-F1
#
_cell.length_a   1.000
_cell.length_b   1.000
_cell.length_c   1.000
_cell.angle_alpha   90.00
_cell.angle_beta   90.00
_cell.angle_gamma   90.00
#
_symmetry.space_group_name_H-M   'P 1'
#
loop_
_entity.id
_entity.type
_entity.pdbx_description
1 polymer ?
#
loop_
_entity_poly.entity_id
_entity_poly.type
_entity_poly.pdbx_seq_one_letter_code
_entity_poly.pdbx_strand_id
1 'polypeptide(L)'
;MIRTAAKVTSGGGIIKFDLYDGSGNYLGEKVSKMITKSEDWTRVLVVLTYDEAKRINAAASNIKLSIGTLAPTAGTLYFDAVNWLTKPVLTQLGYDSSKNYVTSITNPLGYSVSLVRTDRGNLANITLPRKGMIIYGYDPLDRLTYIQNQATNAIYQIIYDKNGNILNLGFYELVNGNVVWKSQMKQTFNERNQIR
;
A
#
# COMPACT_ATOMS: atom_id res chain seq x y z
N MET A 1 6.82 -14.31 15.72
CA MET A 1 5.79 -15.20 15.15
C MET A 1 5.05 -15.87 16.28
N ILE A 2 3.76 -16.16 16.11
CA ILE A 2 2.92 -16.82 17.10
C ILE A 2 2.31 -18.07 16.45
N ARG A 3 2.35 -19.20 17.16
CA ARG A 3 1.63 -20.43 16.83
C ARG A 3 0.83 -20.89 18.05
N THR A 4 -0.36 -21.42 17.84
CA THR A 4 -1.22 -21.92 18.91
C THR A 4 -1.28 -23.45 18.83
N ALA A 5 -1.22 -24.14 19.98
CA ALA A 5 -1.68 -25.53 20.03
C ALA A 5 -3.20 -25.60 19.79
N ALA A 6 -3.72 -26.77 19.39
CA ALA A 6 -5.17 -26.97 19.31
C ALA A 6 -5.82 -26.63 20.66
N LYS A 7 -6.94 -25.89 20.63
CA LYS A 7 -7.76 -25.44 21.78
C LYS A 7 -7.33 -24.16 22.52
N VAL A 8 -6.58 -23.25 21.90
CA VAL A 8 -6.43 -21.88 22.46
C VAL A 8 -7.76 -21.14 22.41
N THR A 9 -8.22 -20.64 23.58
CA THR A 9 -9.51 -19.97 23.75
C THR A 9 -9.40 -18.43 23.75
N SER A 10 -10.54 -17.77 24.00
CA SER A 10 -10.91 -16.35 23.85
C SER A 10 -9.87 -15.25 24.04
N GLY A 11 -8.77 -15.44 24.79
CA GLY A 11 -7.78 -14.39 25.01
C GLY A 11 -6.59 -14.39 24.03
N GLY A 12 -6.34 -15.50 23.32
CA GLY A 12 -5.35 -15.64 22.25
C GLY A 12 -3.93 -15.19 22.57
N GLY A 13 -2.99 -15.41 21.64
CA GLY A 13 -1.63 -14.89 21.74
C GLY A 13 -1.52 -13.50 21.12
N ILE A 14 -0.84 -12.58 21.82
CA ILE A 14 -0.50 -11.24 21.34
C ILE A 14 0.96 -10.88 21.64
N ILE A 15 1.43 -9.88 20.91
CA ILE A 15 2.57 -9.04 21.29
C ILE A 15 2.04 -7.61 21.50
N LYS A 16 2.56 -6.89 22.48
CA LYS A 16 2.11 -5.53 22.79
C LYS A 16 3.27 -4.64 23.23
N PHE A 17 3.10 -3.34 23.00
CA PHE A 17 3.89 -2.31 23.66
C PHE A 17 3.11 -1.77 24.85
N ASP A 18 3.68 -1.90 26.04
CA ASP A 18 3.20 -1.23 27.24
C ASP A 18 3.93 0.11 27.39
N LEU A 19 3.18 1.19 27.60
CA LEU A 19 3.68 2.55 27.71
C LEU A 19 3.79 2.92 29.19
N TYR A 20 4.89 3.59 29.54
CA TYR A 20 5.16 4.05 30.91
C TYR A 20 5.63 5.51 30.91
N ASP A 21 5.42 6.19 32.04
CA ASP A 21 6.02 7.50 32.30
C ASP A 21 7.51 7.37 32.68
N GLY A 22 8.15 8.51 32.98
CA GLY A 22 9.56 8.59 33.39
C GLY A 22 9.83 7.94 34.74
N SER A 23 8.79 7.73 35.56
CA SER A 23 8.85 7.12 36.89
C SER A 23 8.51 5.63 36.88
N GLY A 24 8.11 5.08 35.73
CA GLY A 24 7.76 3.66 35.57
C GLY A 24 6.29 3.33 35.86
N ASN A 25 5.40 4.31 35.94
CA ASN A 25 3.96 4.07 36.05
C ASN A 25 3.38 3.70 34.69
N TYR A 26 2.47 2.73 34.66
CA TYR A 26 1.80 2.30 33.43
C TYR A 26 0.80 3.35 32.94
N LEU A 27 0.82 3.64 31.64
CA LEU A 27 0.02 4.69 31.01
C LEU A 27 -0.94 4.19 29.93
N GLY A 28 -0.74 2.96 29.44
CA GLY A 28 -1.55 2.36 28.39
C GLY A 28 -0.76 1.36 27.56
N GLU A 29 -1.39 0.84 26.51
CA GLU A 29 -0.79 -0.18 25.66
C GLU A 29 -1.20 -0.03 24.20
N LYS A 30 -0.38 -0.60 23.31
CA LYS A 30 -0.70 -0.87 21.91
C LYS A 30 -0.55 -2.36 21.66
N VAL A 31 -1.64 -3.01 21.26
CA VAL A 31 -1.70 -4.46 21.07
C VAL A 31 -1.65 -4.86 19.59
N SER A 32 -1.06 -6.00 19.29
CA SER A 32 -1.11 -6.61 17.95
C SER A 32 -2.48 -7.22 17.65
N LYS A 33 -2.64 -7.71 16.40
CA LYS A 33 -3.71 -8.66 16.09
C LYS A 33 -3.59 -9.88 17.00
N MET A 34 -4.72 -10.29 17.59
CA MET A 34 -4.83 -11.47 18.43
C MET A 34 -4.87 -12.75 17.58
N ILE A 35 -4.11 -13.77 18.00
CA ILE A 35 -4.08 -15.09 17.36
C ILE A 35 -4.73 -16.12 18.30
N THR A 36 -5.91 -16.61 17.93
CA THR A 36 -6.66 -17.60 18.72
C THR A 36 -6.65 -19.00 18.12
N LYS A 37 -6.51 -19.12 16.80
CA LYS A 37 -6.44 -20.41 16.08
C LYS A 37 -5.45 -20.29 14.93
N SER A 38 -4.25 -20.81 15.12
CA SER A 38 -3.21 -20.88 14.08
C SER A 38 -2.35 -22.12 14.32
N GLU A 39 -2.64 -23.20 13.59
CA GLU A 39 -1.85 -24.43 13.63
C GLU A 39 -0.47 -24.23 12.99
N ASP A 40 -0.36 -23.25 12.08
CA ASP A 40 0.87 -22.77 11.47
C ASP A 40 1.45 -21.54 12.18
N TRP A 41 2.73 -21.25 11.92
CA TRP A 41 3.39 -20.04 12.40
C TRP A 41 2.84 -18.80 11.71
N THR A 42 2.12 -17.96 12.46
CA THR A 42 1.63 -16.68 11.97
C THR A 42 2.58 -15.55 12.35
N ARG A 43 2.96 -14.72 11.37
CA ARG A 43 3.68 -13.47 11.65
C ARG A 43 2.72 -12.47 12.29
N VAL A 44 3.15 -11.91 13.41
CA VAL A 44 2.41 -10.89 14.15
C VAL A 44 3.33 -9.69 14.33
N LEU A 45 2.76 -8.51 14.14
CA LEU A 45 3.46 -7.24 14.21
C LEU A 45 2.66 -6.28 15.10
N VAL A 46 3.37 -5.49 15.89
CA VAL A 46 2.87 -4.28 16.51
C VAL A 46 3.83 -3.16 16.13
N VAL A 47 3.29 -2.03 15.67
CA VAL A 47 4.04 -0.82 15.34
C VAL A 47 3.51 0.28 16.22
N LEU A 48 4.42 1.05 16.82
CA LEU A 48 4.09 2.21 17.63
C LEU A 48 4.99 3.37 17.17
N THR A 49 4.36 4.45 16.73
CA THR A 49 5.07 5.70 16.40
C THR A 49 5.12 6.62 17.61
N TYR A 50 6.04 7.59 17.62
CA TYR A 50 6.11 8.59 18.69
C TYR A 50 4.78 9.34 18.84
N ASP A 51 4.21 9.83 17.74
CA ASP A 51 2.95 10.57 17.74
C ASP A 51 1.78 9.71 18.21
N GLU A 52 1.76 8.42 17.86
CA GLU A 52 0.75 7.50 18.37
C GLU A 52 0.91 7.24 19.87
N ALA A 53 2.14 7.07 20.36
CA ALA A 53 2.39 6.94 21.79
C ALA A 53 1.92 8.19 22.57
N LYS A 54 2.19 9.38 22.05
CA LYS A 54 1.74 10.65 22.63
C LYS A 54 0.23 10.86 22.54
N ARG A 55 -0.43 10.32 21.51
CA ARG A 55 -1.90 10.29 21.43
C ARG A 55 -2.53 9.32 22.43
N ILE A 56 -1.88 8.18 22.72
CA ILE A 56 -2.34 7.26 23.77
C ILE A 56 -2.20 7.94 25.14
N ASN A 57 -1.02 8.48 25.44
CA ASN A 57 -0.81 9.27 26.64
C ASN A 57 0.35 10.27 26.44
N ALA A 58 0.09 11.55 26.69
CA ALA A 58 1.09 12.61 26.50
C ALA A 58 2.35 12.44 27.39
N ALA A 59 2.21 11.82 28.56
CA ALA A 59 3.30 11.56 29.50
C ALA A 59 4.17 10.35 29.13
N ALA A 60 3.81 9.58 28.08
CA ALA A 60 4.57 8.39 27.70
C ALA A 60 6.00 8.73 27.30
N SER A 61 6.97 8.13 27.98
CA SER A 61 8.41 8.30 27.73
C SER A 61 9.15 6.98 27.56
N ASN A 62 8.60 5.89 28.13
CA ASN A 62 9.22 4.57 28.11
C ASN A 62 8.26 3.54 27.51
N ILE A 63 8.81 2.54 26.83
CA ILE A 63 8.06 1.41 26.28
C ILE A 63 8.66 0.09 26.77
N LYS A 64 7.81 -0.90 26.99
CA LYS A 64 8.21 -2.31 27.16
C LYS A 64 7.50 -3.16 26.12
N LEU A 65 8.23 -4.10 25.52
CA LEU A 65 7.62 -5.15 24.71
C LEU A 65 7.19 -6.27 25.65
N SER A 66 5.90 -6.58 25.60
CA SER A 66 5.31 -7.67 26.35
C SER A 66 4.67 -8.67 25.39
N ILE A 67 4.74 -9.94 25.76
CA ILE A 67 4.16 -11.06 25.02
C ILE A 67 3.25 -11.80 25.98
N GLY A 68 2.04 -12.13 25.55
CA GLY A 68 1.08 -12.78 26.44
C GLY A 68 -0.29 -12.95 25.80
N THR A 69 -1.31 -12.85 26.63
CA THR A 69 -2.71 -13.02 26.26
C THR A 69 -3.51 -11.77 26.62
N LEU A 70 -4.59 -11.49 25.89
CA LEU A 70 -5.48 -10.36 26.18
C LEU A 70 -6.49 -10.66 27.29
N ALA A 71 -6.77 -11.94 27.53
CA ALA A 71 -7.73 -12.42 28.51
C ALA A 71 -7.29 -13.80 29.03
N PRO A 72 -7.93 -14.33 30.09
CA PRO A 72 -7.72 -15.70 30.52
C PRO A 72 -7.82 -16.67 29.34
N THR A 73 -6.75 -17.42 29.11
CA THR A 73 -6.59 -18.29 27.94
C THR A 73 -6.10 -19.65 28.41
N ALA A 74 -6.76 -20.71 27.93
CA ALA A 74 -6.29 -22.08 28.12
C ALA A 74 -5.51 -22.55 26.89
N GLY A 75 -4.55 -23.46 27.07
CA GLY A 75 -3.73 -24.04 26.00
C GLY A 75 -2.30 -23.52 25.97
N THR A 76 -1.56 -23.90 24.92
CA THR A 76 -0.14 -23.56 24.75
C THR A 76 0.06 -22.59 23.58
N LEU A 77 0.82 -21.53 23.84
CA LEU A 77 1.26 -20.55 22.85
C LEU A 77 2.76 -20.70 22.62
N TYR A 78 3.16 -20.74 21.36
CA TYR A 78 4.55 -20.74 20.96
C TYR A 78 4.89 -19.40 20.33
N PHE A 79 6.03 -18.85 20.73
CA PHE A 79 6.58 -17.60 20.22
C PHE A 79 7.98 -17.87 19.70
N ASP A 80 8.27 -17.35 18.52
CA ASP A 80 9.59 -17.49 17.91
C ASP A 80 9.90 -16.25 17.05
N ALA A 81 11.18 -16.00 16.77
CA ALA A 81 11.67 -14.89 15.97
C ALA A 81 11.12 -13.53 16.44
N VAL A 82 11.20 -13.28 17.75
CA VAL A 82 10.84 -11.98 18.35
C VAL A 82 11.99 -11.02 18.13
N ASN A 83 11.78 -10.04 17.26
CA ASN A 83 12.79 -9.04 16.91
C ASN A 83 12.27 -7.64 17.16
N TRP A 84 13.17 -6.77 17.64
CA TRP A 84 12.94 -5.33 17.70
C TRP A 84 13.52 -4.64 16.49
N LEU A 85 12.71 -3.75 15.92
CA LEU A 85 13.00 -3.05 14.68
C LEU A 85 12.66 -1.58 14.89
N THR A 86 13.65 -0.72 14.69
CA THR A 86 13.49 0.74 14.79
C THR A 86 12.98 1.35 13.48
N LYS A 87 12.97 0.56 12.40
CA LYS A 87 12.46 0.95 11.09
C LYS A 87 11.33 0.00 10.67
N PRO A 88 10.32 0.50 9.93
CA PRO A 88 9.30 -0.37 9.38
C PRO A 88 9.97 -1.41 8.47
N VAL A 89 9.52 -2.66 8.56
CA VAL A 89 10.01 -3.77 7.70
C VAL A 89 8.96 -4.25 6.70
N LEU A 90 7.76 -3.68 6.76
CA LEU A 90 6.67 -4.00 5.85
C LEU A 90 6.32 -2.80 4.98
N THR A 91 5.79 -3.10 3.80
CA THR A 91 5.09 -2.12 2.99
C THR A 91 3.79 -1.72 3.68
N GLN A 92 3.58 -0.43 3.86
CA GLN A 92 2.36 0.14 4.41
C GLN A 92 1.44 0.60 3.27
N LEU A 93 0.15 0.31 3.41
CA LEU A 93 -0.88 0.73 2.47
C LEU A 93 -1.77 1.77 3.15
N GLY A 94 -1.89 2.94 2.54
CA GLY A 94 -2.94 3.91 2.85
C GLY A 94 -4.18 3.63 2.01
N TYR A 95 -5.35 3.87 2.58
CA TYR A 95 -6.64 3.71 1.91
C TYR A 95 -7.42 5.01 1.95
N ASP A 96 -8.39 5.13 1.04
CA ASP A 96 -9.41 6.17 1.11
C ASP A 96 -10.32 5.99 2.34
N SER A 97 -11.15 7.00 2.62
CA SER A 97 -12.06 7.00 3.77
C SER A 97 -13.04 5.82 3.77
N SER A 98 -13.44 5.37 2.57
CA SER A 98 -14.35 4.23 2.37
C SER A 98 -13.64 2.87 2.40
N LYS A 99 -12.30 2.83 2.47
CA LYS A 99 -11.45 1.63 2.40
C LYS A 99 -11.63 0.79 1.14
N ASN A 100 -12.08 1.41 0.06
CA ASN A 100 -12.28 0.75 -1.23
C ASN A 100 -11.00 0.77 -2.07
N TYR A 101 -10.18 1.81 -1.90
CA TYR A 101 -9.04 2.05 -2.77
C TYR A 101 -7.77 2.36 -1.99
N VAL A 102 -6.66 1.77 -2.43
CA VAL A 102 -5.32 2.13 -1.96
C VAL A 102 -4.94 3.52 -2.49
N THR A 103 -4.61 4.44 -1.60
CA THR A 103 -4.23 5.84 -1.88
C THR A 103 -2.74 6.10 -1.69
N SER A 104 -2.04 5.27 -0.93
CA SER A 104 -0.58 5.34 -0.79
C SER A 104 0.05 3.98 -0.55
N ILE A 105 1.29 3.83 -1.01
CA ILE A 105 2.11 2.64 -0.78
C ILE A 105 3.48 3.13 -0.33
N THR A 106 3.83 2.85 0.92
CA THR A 106 5.10 3.26 1.53
C THR A 106 5.94 2.04 1.81
N ASN A 107 7.15 1.98 1.26
CA ASN A 107 8.05 0.87 1.49
C ASN A 107 8.77 1.01 2.86
N PRO A 108 9.44 -0.07 3.34
CA PRO A 108 10.23 -0.06 4.58
C PRO A 108 11.28 1.05 4.70
N LEU A 109 11.76 1.58 3.58
CA LEU A 109 12.77 2.64 3.55
C LEU A 109 12.15 4.04 3.64
N GLY A 110 10.82 4.14 3.72
CA GLY A 110 10.10 5.41 3.79
C GLY A 110 9.79 6.04 2.43
N TYR A 111 10.15 5.40 1.32
CA TYR A 111 9.75 5.88 0.00
C TYR A 111 8.27 5.58 -0.23
N SER A 112 7.50 6.61 -0.56
CA SER A 112 6.05 6.52 -0.76
C SER A 112 5.65 6.88 -2.18
N VAL A 113 4.72 6.10 -2.74
CA VAL A 113 3.95 6.49 -3.92
C VAL A 113 2.54 6.86 -3.47
N SER A 114 1.96 7.90 -4.08
CA SER A 114 0.56 8.27 -3.87
C SER A 114 -0.25 8.01 -5.13
N LEU A 115 -1.45 7.45 -4.98
CA LEU A 115 -2.34 7.06 -6.06
C LEU A 115 -3.61 7.88 -5.97
N VAL A 116 -3.92 8.61 -7.04
CA VAL A 116 -5.14 9.38 -7.18
C VAL A 116 -6.02 8.72 -8.23
N ARG A 117 -7.32 8.67 -7.97
CA ARG A 117 -8.33 8.13 -8.90
C ARG A 117 -9.25 9.23 -9.38
N THR A 118 -9.81 9.00 -10.56
CA THR A 118 -10.95 9.74 -11.12
C THR A 118 -12.24 9.37 -10.37
N ASP A 119 -13.30 10.14 -10.58
CA ASP A 119 -14.63 9.87 -10.01
C ASP A 119 -15.22 8.52 -10.45
N ARG A 120 -14.72 7.95 -11.55
CA ARG A 120 -15.12 6.63 -12.07
C ARG A 120 -14.27 5.48 -11.51
N GLY A 121 -13.30 5.77 -10.64
CA GLY A 121 -12.42 4.78 -10.01
C GLY A 121 -11.16 4.42 -10.81
N ASN A 122 -10.99 4.93 -12.03
CA ASN A 122 -9.77 4.78 -12.82
C ASN A 122 -8.61 5.57 -12.21
N LEU A 123 -7.36 5.09 -12.31
CA LEU A 123 -6.18 5.83 -11.83
C LEU A 123 -6.00 7.12 -12.63
N ALA A 124 -5.96 8.27 -11.99
CA ALA A 124 -5.71 9.56 -12.64
C ALA A 124 -4.22 9.90 -12.65
N ASN A 125 -3.55 9.73 -11.52
CA ASN A 125 -2.11 9.93 -11.42
C ASN A 125 -1.47 9.11 -10.30
N ILE A 126 -0.17 8.84 -10.48
CA ILE A 126 0.70 8.27 -9.47
C ILE A 126 1.82 9.28 -9.22
N THR A 127 1.96 9.75 -7.98
CA THR A 127 3.10 10.57 -7.56
C THR A 127 4.22 9.65 -7.08
N LEU A 128 5.40 9.75 -7.69
CA LEU A 128 6.57 8.93 -7.38
C LEU A 128 7.40 9.53 -6.23
N PRO A 129 8.22 8.73 -5.51
CA PRO A 129 8.96 9.21 -4.35
C PRO A 129 9.98 10.31 -4.66
N ARG A 130 10.38 10.44 -5.93
CA ARG A 130 11.34 11.44 -6.42
C ARG A 130 10.66 12.63 -7.13
N LYS A 131 9.40 12.92 -6.80
CA LYS A 131 8.57 14.04 -7.31
C LYS A 131 8.19 14.00 -8.79
N GLY A 132 8.53 12.96 -9.55
CA GLY A 132 7.93 12.73 -10.87
C GLY A 132 6.50 12.20 -10.72
N MET A 133 5.64 12.48 -11.70
CA MET A 133 4.30 11.89 -11.77
C MET A 133 4.15 10.99 -13.00
N ILE A 134 3.30 9.98 -12.86
CA ILE A 134 2.70 9.25 -13.99
C ILE A 134 1.25 9.69 -14.07
N ILE A 135 0.86 10.29 -15.19
CA ILE A 135 -0.50 10.80 -15.43
C ILE A 135 -1.19 9.89 -16.44
N TYR A 136 -2.44 9.56 -16.19
CA TYR A 136 -3.27 8.72 -17.05
C TYR A 136 -4.45 9.52 -17.59
N GLY A 137 -4.76 9.35 -18.86
CA GLY A 137 -5.93 9.93 -19.51
C GLY A 137 -6.80 8.86 -20.15
N TYR A 138 -8.11 9.09 -20.11
CA TYR A 138 -9.12 8.15 -20.58
C TYR A 138 -10.09 8.87 -21.51
N ASP A 139 -10.69 8.12 -22.43
CA ASP A 139 -11.82 8.60 -23.22
C ASP A 139 -13.15 8.47 -22.45
N PRO A 140 -14.28 8.99 -22.99
CA PRO A 140 -15.58 8.90 -22.32
C PRO A 140 -16.08 7.47 -22.06
N LEU A 141 -15.53 6.46 -22.74
CA LEU A 141 -15.84 5.03 -22.56
C LEU A 141 -14.89 4.34 -21.57
N ASP A 142 -14.11 5.12 -20.79
CA ASP A 142 -13.13 4.65 -19.82
C ASP A 142 -11.97 3.82 -20.40
N ARG A 143 -11.68 4.00 -21.70
CA ARG A 143 -10.52 3.39 -22.33
C ARG A 143 -9.31 4.30 -22.17
N LEU A 144 -8.17 3.72 -21.81
CA LEU A 144 -6.91 4.44 -21.63
C LEU A 144 -6.41 5.01 -22.96
N THR A 145 -6.23 6.32 -23.06
CA THR A 145 -5.74 6.99 -24.28
C THR A 145 -4.37 7.62 -24.10
N TYR A 146 -3.92 7.80 -22.86
CA TYR A 146 -2.77 8.62 -22.53
C TYR A 146 -2.06 8.13 -21.27
N ILE A 147 -0.73 7.99 -21.34
CA ILE A 147 0.14 7.89 -20.16
C ILE A 147 1.30 8.88 -20.33
N GLN A 148 1.52 9.77 -19.37
CA GLN A 148 2.71 10.62 -19.34
C GLN A 148 3.57 10.28 -18.13
N ASN A 149 4.82 9.92 -18.36
CA ASN A 149 5.82 9.76 -17.32
C ASN A 149 6.69 11.02 -17.27
N GLN A 150 6.47 11.88 -16.27
CA GLN A 150 7.22 13.12 -16.11
C GLN A 150 8.70 12.91 -15.76
N ALA A 151 9.06 11.75 -15.21
CA ALA A 151 10.46 11.47 -14.88
C ALA A 151 11.31 11.21 -16.14
N THR A 152 10.70 10.72 -17.22
CA THR A 152 11.38 10.40 -18.49
C THR A 152 10.95 11.30 -19.65
N ASN A 153 9.94 12.16 -19.45
CA ASN A 153 9.26 12.92 -20.51
C ASN A 153 8.60 12.05 -21.61
N ALA A 154 8.49 10.73 -21.39
CA ALA A 154 7.86 9.82 -22.33
C ALA A 154 6.33 9.94 -22.24
N ILE A 155 5.69 10.06 -23.39
CA ILE A 155 4.23 10.10 -23.52
C ILE A 155 3.79 8.93 -24.38
N TYR A 156 2.98 8.05 -23.80
CA TYR A 156 2.33 6.95 -24.50
C TYR A 156 0.93 7.39 -24.92
N GLN A 157 0.56 7.04 -26.15
CA GLN A 157 -0.74 7.37 -26.71
C GLN A 157 -1.38 6.14 -27.34
N ILE A 158 -2.68 5.99 -27.09
CA ILE A 158 -3.52 4.96 -27.70
C ILE A 158 -4.71 5.66 -28.36
N ILE A 159 -4.93 5.38 -29.63
CA ILE A 159 -6.08 5.89 -30.39
C ILE A 159 -6.93 4.72 -30.81
N TYR A 160 -8.21 4.80 -30.48
CA TYR A 160 -9.21 3.81 -30.85
C TYR A 160 -10.10 4.34 -31.98
N ASP A 161 -10.62 3.43 -32.79
CA ASP A 161 -11.77 3.72 -33.63
C ASP A 161 -13.10 3.62 -32.85
N LYS A 162 -14.21 3.81 -33.56
CA LYS A 162 -15.57 3.72 -33.00
C LYS A 162 -15.95 2.31 -32.55
N ASN A 163 -15.32 1.28 -33.12
CA ASN A 163 -15.56 -0.12 -32.78
C ASN A 163 -14.66 -0.61 -31.64
N GLY A 164 -13.67 0.20 -31.23
CA GLY A 164 -12.73 -0.12 -30.16
C GLY A 164 -11.44 -0.77 -30.60
N ASN A 165 -11.13 -0.80 -31.90
CA ASN A 165 -9.84 -1.26 -32.36
C ASN A 165 -8.78 -0.18 -32.19
N ILE A 166 -7.54 -0.61 -31.93
CA ILE A 166 -6.41 0.29 -31.78
C ILE A 166 -5.92 0.71 -33.18
N LEU A 167 -6.17 1.96 -33.55
CA LEU A 167 -5.65 2.58 -34.77
C LEU A 167 -4.19 2.97 -34.63
N ASN A 168 -3.79 3.38 -33.43
CA ASN A 168 -2.45 3.88 -33.16
C ASN A 168 -2.05 3.57 -31.72
N LEU A 169 -0.86 3.01 -31.57
CA LEU A 169 -0.23 2.77 -30.28
C LEU A 169 1.24 3.12 -30.40
N GLY A 170 1.74 3.95 -29.50
CA GLY A 170 3.16 4.26 -29.47
C GLY A 170 3.53 5.17 -28.33
N PHE A 171 4.80 5.56 -28.31
CA PHE A 171 5.27 6.61 -27.43
C PHE A 171 6.14 7.62 -28.16
N TYR A 172 6.05 8.85 -27.69
CA TYR A 172 6.79 9.99 -28.20
C TYR A 172 7.35 10.81 -27.05
N GLU A 173 8.29 11.68 -27.39
CA GLU A 173 8.77 12.74 -26.51
C GLU A 173 8.48 14.09 -27.16
N LEU A 174 8.39 15.13 -26.35
CA LEU A 174 8.35 16.50 -26.84
C LEU A 174 9.78 17.05 -26.91
N VAL A 175 10.27 17.31 -28.12
CA VAL A 175 11.58 17.95 -28.35
C VAL A 175 11.32 19.35 -28.87
N ASN A 176 11.66 20.37 -28.06
CA ASN A 176 11.35 21.77 -28.35
C ASN A 176 9.85 22.01 -28.66
N GLY A 177 8.97 21.32 -27.94
CA GLY A 177 7.51 21.38 -28.12
C GLY A 177 6.96 20.54 -29.27
N ASN A 178 7.80 19.91 -30.10
CA ASN A 178 7.38 19.07 -31.21
C ASN A 178 7.30 17.60 -30.82
N VAL A 179 6.27 16.90 -31.30
CA VAL A 179 6.09 15.46 -31.11
C VAL A 179 7.13 14.69 -31.92
N VAL A 180 8.01 13.96 -31.25
CA VAL A 180 8.97 13.04 -31.86
C VAL A 180 8.66 11.62 -31.42
N TRP A 181 8.05 10.85 -32.31
CA TRP A 181 7.74 9.43 -32.07
C TRP A 181 9.03 8.63 -31.93
N LYS A 182 9.12 7.86 -30.85
CA LYS A 182 10.22 6.93 -30.59
C LYS A 182 9.85 5.50 -30.97
N SER A 183 8.57 5.17 -30.87
CA SER A 183 8.00 3.93 -31.37
C SER A 183 6.53 4.16 -31.66
N GLN A 184 6.05 3.59 -32.77
CA GLN A 184 4.65 3.71 -33.16
C GLN A 184 4.21 2.53 -34.03
N MET A 185 3.04 2.00 -33.71
CA MET A 185 2.25 1.10 -34.55
C MET A 185 1.03 1.85 -35.04
N LYS A 186 0.76 1.79 -36.35
CA LYS A 186 -0.49 2.27 -36.95
C LYS A 186 -1.17 1.12 -37.67
N GLN A 187 -2.48 0.99 -37.49
CA GLN A 187 -3.28 -0.04 -38.13
C GLN A 187 -4.52 0.59 -38.75
N THR A 188 -4.99 -0.03 -39.83
CA THR A 188 -6.28 0.31 -40.45
C THR A 188 -7.13 -0.95 -40.52
N PHE A 189 -8.42 -0.80 -40.27
CA PHE A 189 -9.38 -1.89 -40.27
C PHE A 189 -10.36 -1.71 -41.42
N ASN A 190 -10.77 -2.82 -42.04
CA ASN A 190 -11.87 -2.82 -42.99
C ASN A 190 -13.24 -2.78 -42.27
N GLU A 191 -14.32 -2.70 -43.04
CA GLU A 191 -15.71 -2.72 -42.53
C GLU A 191 -16.10 -4.01 -41.78
N ARG A 192 -15.31 -5.09 -41.91
CA ARG A 192 -15.47 -6.36 -41.18
C ARG A 192 -14.55 -6.47 -39.97
N ASN A 193 -13.92 -5.37 -39.56
CA ASN A 193 -13.04 -5.33 -38.39
C ASN A 193 -11.73 -6.14 -38.54
N GLN A 194 -11.27 -6.38 -39.77
CA GLN A 194 -10.03 -7.10 -40.05
C GLN A 194 -8.92 -6.11 -40.42
N ILE A 195 -7.69 -6.42 -39.99
CA ILE A 195 -6.49 -5.63 -40.30
C ILE A 195 -6.27 -5.64 -41.82
N ARG A 196 -6.01 -4.46 -42.39
CA ARG A 196 -5.54 -4.30 -43.77
C ARG A 196 -4.02 -4.24 -43.84
#